data_AF-A0A8T3Y832-F1
#
_entry.id   AF-A0A8T3Y832-F1
#
_cell.length_a   1.000
_cell.length_b   1.000
_cell.length_c   1.000
_cell.angle_alpha   90.00
_cell.angle_beta   90.00
_cell.angle_gamma   90.00
#
_symmetry.space_group_name_H-M   'P 1'
#
loop_
_entity.id
_entity.type
_entity.pdbx_description
1 polymer ?
#
loop_
_entity_poly.entity_id
_entity_poly.type
_entity_poly.pdbx_seq_one_letter_code
_entity_poly.pdbx_strand_id
1 'polypeptide(L)'
;MHSAPAALSLAQPAHPNRQYDNLYLSHGHREYFVPDSFVIQQSTVFVGHAMDVELHAREAFEKTTGVEFPENIIITVGTKAQLKQVHESRAGRWDDSIVGFSLNGQSVRPHEVFVLEGSLDRVMLTLGHEIGHVLSPTLPDMRDEEAKAFAFSLAWIRTIVDHNIAGLSNCINPNPAKNGLHDVAFSFVSDKLKEGHQPLSLFKQLKMQEVSIRQKLETIILN
;
A
#
# COMPACT_ATOMS: atom_id res chain seq x y z
N MET A 1 44.62 -45.32 19.45
CA MET A 1 43.33 -45.41 18.75
C MET A 1 42.26 -44.82 19.64
N HIS A 2 41.66 -43.71 19.18
CA HIS A 2 40.29 -43.23 19.41
C HIS A 2 40.27 -41.71 19.52
N SER A 3 40.23 -41.09 18.35
CA SER A 3 39.84 -39.70 18.15
C SER A 3 38.35 -39.56 18.38
N ALA A 4 37.94 -38.63 19.23
CA ALA A 4 36.56 -38.14 19.29
C ALA A 4 36.42 -36.93 18.35
N PRO A 5 35.32 -36.80 17.57
CA PRO A 5 35.15 -35.69 16.65
C PRO A 5 34.73 -34.41 17.38
N ALA A 6 35.29 -33.28 16.94
CA ALA A 6 34.88 -31.95 17.36
C ALA A 6 33.46 -31.64 16.84
N ALA A 7 32.55 -31.29 17.75
CA ALA A 7 31.24 -30.76 17.39
C ALA A 7 31.40 -29.36 16.79
N LEU A 8 31.22 -29.25 15.47
CA LEU A 8 31.01 -27.97 14.80
C LEU A 8 29.65 -27.40 15.26
N SER A 9 29.70 -26.48 16.23
CA SER A 9 28.60 -25.56 16.51
C SER A 9 28.45 -24.61 15.33
N LEU A 10 27.56 -24.95 14.39
CA LEU A 10 27.09 -24.02 13.37
C LEU A 10 26.32 -22.91 14.08
N ALA A 11 26.98 -21.77 14.27
CA ALA A 11 26.32 -20.53 14.64
C ALA A 11 25.24 -20.24 13.59
N GLN A 12 23.98 -20.26 14.01
CA GLN A 12 22.88 -19.77 13.20
C GLN A 12 23.12 -18.28 12.91
N PRO A 13 23.00 -17.81 11.66
CA PRO A 13 23.09 -16.39 11.38
C PRO A 13 21.96 -15.68 12.11
N ALA A 14 22.31 -14.61 12.83
CA ALA A 14 21.37 -13.74 13.52
C ALA A 14 20.29 -13.26 12.53
N HIS A 15 19.03 -13.53 12.84
CA HIS A 15 17.90 -12.96 12.11
C HIS A 15 17.96 -11.42 12.19
N PRO A 16 18.05 -10.70 11.06
CA PRO A 16 17.94 -9.27 11.10
C PRO A 16 16.47 -8.87 11.26
N ASN A 17 16.25 -7.97 12.22
CA ASN A 17 15.15 -7.00 12.30
C ASN A 17 13.76 -7.40 12.80
N ARG A 18 13.59 -7.24 14.12
CA ARG A 18 12.35 -6.73 14.75
C ARG A 18 12.09 -5.23 14.47
N GLN A 19 13.00 -4.54 13.79
CA GLN A 19 13.05 -3.07 13.81
C GLN A 19 12.22 -2.40 12.70
N TYR A 20 11.91 -3.09 11.60
CA TYR A 20 11.22 -2.47 10.45
C TYR A 20 9.69 -2.47 10.55
N ASP A 21 9.08 -3.43 11.27
CA ASP A 21 7.62 -3.54 11.40
C ASP A 21 7.01 -2.32 12.11
N ASN A 22 7.77 -1.68 13.00
CA ASN A 22 7.34 -0.48 13.73
C ASN A 22 7.69 0.82 13.00
N LEU A 23 8.53 0.79 11.97
CA LEU A 23 9.02 2.03 11.36
C LEU A 23 7.88 2.77 10.65
N TYR A 24 7.03 2.07 9.91
CA TYR A 24 5.89 2.69 9.20
C TYR A 24 4.93 3.38 10.18
N LEU A 25 4.53 2.68 11.25
CA LEU A 25 3.57 3.19 12.24
C LEU A 25 4.15 4.28 13.16
N SER A 26 5.48 4.30 13.36
CA SER A 26 6.14 5.23 14.30
C SER A 26 6.56 6.57 13.68
N HIS A 27 6.60 6.67 12.34
CA HIS A 27 6.84 7.94 11.68
C HIS A 27 5.50 8.68 11.60
N GLY A 28 5.38 9.81 12.32
CA GLY A 28 4.23 10.70 12.21
C GLY A 28 4.18 11.34 10.83
N HIS A 29 3.64 10.63 9.85
CA HIS A 29 3.39 11.14 8.51
C HIS A 29 2.27 12.18 8.58
N ARG A 30 2.52 13.37 8.04
CA ARG A 30 1.53 14.47 7.99
C ARG A 30 0.65 14.42 6.74
N GLU A 31 0.82 13.44 5.87
CA GLU A 31 0.21 13.39 4.54
C GLU A 31 -0.14 11.93 4.23
N TYR A 32 -1.36 11.52 4.57
CA TYR A 32 -1.90 10.17 4.32
C TYR A 32 -2.58 10.10 2.93
N PHE A 33 -2.78 8.90 2.41
CA PHE A 33 -3.56 8.69 1.18
C PHE A 33 -4.94 9.34 1.28
N VAL A 34 -5.28 10.21 0.33
CA VAL A 34 -6.54 10.96 0.30
C VAL A 34 -7.45 10.42 -0.83
N PRO A 35 -8.32 9.43 -0.56
CA PRO A 35 -9.18 8.83 -1.59
C PRO A 35 -10.11 9.87 -2.23
N ASP A 36 -10.50 10.90 -1.48
CA ASP A 36 -11.41 11.97 -1.92
C ASP A 36 -10.92 12.75 -3.13
N SER A 37 -9.62 12.76 -3.38
CA SER A 37 -9.09 13.37 -4.61
C SER A 37 -9.57 12.65 -5.87
N PHE A 38 -9.86 11.34 -5.79
CA PHE A 38 -10.28 10.49 -6.89
C PHE A 38 -11.79 10.27 -6.99
N VAL A 39 -12.58 10.66 -5.98
CA VAL A 39 -14.03 10.42 -5.97
C VAL A 39 -14.77 11.56 -6.68
N ILE A 40 -15.66 11.20 -7.59
CA ILE A 40 -16.66 12.10 -8.18
C ILE A 40 -17.89 12.03 -7.26
N GLN A 41 -18.44 13.16 -6.81
CA GLN A 41 -19.57 13.20 -5.86
C GLN A 41 -20.81 12.43 -6.38
N GLN A 42 -20.82 11.12 -6.14
CA GLN A 42 -21.91 10.19 -6.37
C GLN A 42 -21.99 9.29 -5.13
N SER A 43 -23.21 9.05 -4.65
CA SER A 43 -23.40 8.21 -3.47
C SER A 43 -23.20 6.75 -3.86
N THR A 44 -22.19 6.10 -3.30
CA THR A 44 -22.04 4.64 -3.35
C THR A 44 -22.58 3.99 -2.07
N VAL A 45 -22.69 2.65 -2.06
CA VAL A 45 -23.18 1.92 -0.87
C VAL A 45 -22.20 2.06 0.29
N PHE A 46 -22.71 2.07 1.52
CA PHE A 46 -21.87 2.05 2.72
C PHE A 46 -21.32 0.63 2.96
N VAL A 47 -20.05 0.56 3.34
CA VAL A 47 -19.30 -0.66 3.62
C VAL A 47 -18.81 -0.59 5.06
N GLY A 48 -19.30 -1.52 5.89
CA GLY A 48 -18.92 -1.63 7.31
C GLY A 48 -18.06 -2.86 7.62
N HIS A 49 -18.02 -3.85 6.72
CA HIS A 49 -17.35 -5.13 6.97
C HIS A 49 -16.53 -5.59 5.75
N ALA A 50 -15.49 -6.38 6.01
CA ALA A 50 -14.59 -6.87 4.96
C ALA A 50 -15.31 -7.78 3.93
N MET A 51 -16.30 -8.57 4.37
CA MET A 51 -17.07 -9.45 3.49
C MET A 51 -17.82 -8.68 2.38
N ASP A 52 -18.16 -7.42 2.63
CA ASP A 52 -18.88 -6.57 1.68
C ASP A 52 -17.99 -6.16 0.48
N VAL A 53 -16.66 -6.27 0.62
CA VAL A 53 -15.67 -5.84 -0.39
C VAL A 53 -14.75 -6.94 -0.88
N GLU A 54 -14.74 -8.11 -0.23
CA GLU A 54 -13.79 -9.18 -0.52
C GLU A 54 -13.82 -9.61 -2.00
N LEU A 55 -15.01 -9.89 -2.54
CA LEU A 55 -15.14 -10.30 -3.95
C LEU A 55 -14.64 -9.22 -4.92
N HIS A 56 -14.97 -7.96 -4.63
CA HIS A 56 -14.54 -6.83 -5.46
C HIS A 56 -13.04 -6.60 -5.39
N ALA A 57 -12.43 -6.76 -4.20
CA ALA A 57 -10.99 -6.65 -4.02
C ALA A 57 -10.25 -7.76 -4.76
N ARG A 58 -10.74 -9.01 -4.69
CA ARG A 58 -10.17 -10.15 -5.43
C ARG A 58 -10.26 -9.93 -6.95
N GLU A 59 -11.43 -9.53 -7.44
CA GLU A 59 -11.64 -9.23 -8.87
C GLU A 59 -10.73 -8.09 -9.35
N ALA A 60 -10.69 -6.96 -8.63
CA ALA A 60 -9.84 -5.83 -8.97
C ALA A 60 -8.36 -6.23 -8.99
N PHE A 61 -7.92 -7.04 -8.03
CA PHE A 61 -6.54 -7.52 -7.97
C PHE A 61 -6.17 -8.40 -9.17
N GLU A 62 -7.02 -9.37 -9.49
CA GLU A 62 -6.82 -10.28 -10.61
C GLU A 62 -6.75 -9.53 -11.93
N LYS A 63 -7.66 -8.58 -12.15
CA LYS A 63 -7.66 -7.73 -13.34
C LYS A 63 -6.46 -6.79 -13.39
N THR A 64 -6.00 -6.28 -12.24
CA THR A 64 -4.85 -5.37 -12.16
C THR A 64 -3.55 -6.11 -12.45
N THR A 65 -3.38 -7.31 -11.90
CA THR A 65 -2.08 -8.00 -11.86
C THR A 65 -1.96 -9.17 -12.83
N GLY A 66 -3.09 -9.73 -13.26
CA GLY A 66 -3.17 -10.96 -14.05
C GLY A 66 -2.97 -12.23 -13.23
N VAL A 67 -2.97 -12.17 -11.89
CA VAL A 67 -2.80 -13.32 -10.99
C VAL A 67 -3.82 -13.31 -9.85
N GLU A 68 -4.09 -14.47 -9.25
CA GLU A 68 -5.04 -14.64 -8.14
C GLU A 68 -4.65 -13.82 -6.90
N PHE A 69 -5.67 -13.38 -6.16
CA PHE A 69 -5.48 -12.64 -4.90
C PHE A 69 -4.71 -13.49 -3.87
N PRO A 70 -3.66 -12.96 -3.22
CA PRO A 70 -2.87 -13.73 -2.27
C PRO A 70 -3.65 -14.12 -1.01
N GLU A 71 -3.73 -15.41 -0.71
CA GLU A 71 -4.42 -15.95 0.49
C GLU A 71 -3.77 -15.54 1.82
N ASN A 72 -2.55 -15.00 1.80
CA ASN A 72 -1.84 -14.54 2.98
C ASN A 72 -2.07 -13.05 3.31
N ILE A 73 -3.00 -12.38 2.63
CA ILE A 73 -3.42 -11.00 2.95
C ILE A 73 -4.80 -11.04 3.61
N ILE A 74 -4.91 -10.50 4.82
CA ILE A 74 -6.16 -10.38 5.56
C ILE A 74 -6.66 -8.94 5.50
N ILE A 75 -7.87 -8.75 5.00
CA ILE A 75 -8.53 -7.44 4.94
C ILE A 75 -9.47 -7.28 6.14
N THR A 76 -9.38 -6.14 6.82
CA THR A 76 -10.30 -5.71 7.86
C THR A 76 -10.87 -4.35 7.49
N VAL A 77 -12.20 -4.26 7.41
CA VAL A 77 -12.92 -2.98 7.39
C VAL A 77 -13.52 -2.77 8.76
N GLY A 78 -13.36 -1.57 9.34
CA GLY A 78 -13.91 -1.29 10.66
C GLY A 78 -14.05 0.18 10.98
N THR A 79 -14.65 0.44 12.13
CA THR A 79 -14.85 1.79 12.67
C THR A 79 -13.52 2.46 13.01
N LYS A 80 -13.53 3.80 13.07
CA LYS A 80 -12.39 4.61 13.52
C LYS A 80 -11.84 4.16 14.87
N ALA A 81 -12.74 3.81 15.81
CA ALA A 81 -12.34 3.36 17.15
C ALA A 81 -11.59 2.03 17.11
N GLN A 82 -12.05 1.07 16.31
CA GLN A 82 -11.40 -0.23 16.13
C GLN A 82 -10.02 -0.06 15.47
N LEU A 83 -9.95 0.69 14.38
CA LEU A 83 -8.68 0.94 13.68
C LEU A 83 -7.67 1.65 14.59
N LYS A 84 -8.11 2.69 15.30
CA LYS A 84 -7.29 3.40 16.27
C LYS A 84 -6.72 2.47 17.34
N GLN A 85 -7.57 1.63 17.92
CA GLN A 85 -7.15 0.66 18.93
C GLN A 85 -6.06 -0.27 18.39
N VAL A 86 -6.25 -0.82 17.18
CA VAL A 86 -5.25 -1.70 16.55
C VAL A 86 -3.96 -0.94 16.28
N HIS A 87 -4.03 0.22 15.64
CA HIS A 87 -2.88 1.05 15.27
C HIS A 87 -2.04 1.43 16.50
N GLU A 88 -2.66 1.93 17.56
CA GLU A 88 -1.98 2.32 18.81
C GLU A 88 -1.43 1.10 19.57
N SER A 89 -2.12 -0.05 19.54
CA SER A 89 -1.62 -1.29 20.15
C SER A 89 -0.36 -1.85 19.48
N ARG A 90 -0.11 -1.46 18.22
CA ARG A 90 1.07 -1.85 17.44
C ARG A 90 2.13 -0.75 17.38
N ALA A 91 2.18 0.10 18.41
CA ALA A 91 3.14 1.21 18.56
C ALA A 91 2.98 2.36 17.54
N GLY A 92 1.86 2.41 16.82
CA GLY A 92 1.53 3.52 15.96
C GLY A 92 1.00 4.74 16.71
N ARG A 93 1.20 5.92 16.16
CA ARG A 93 0.53 7.15 16.63
C ARG A 93 -0.67 7.44 15.74
N TRP A 94 -1.88 7.38 16.29
CA TRP A 94 -3.08 7.66 15.52
C TRP A 94 -3.18 9.14 15.12
N ASP A 95 -3.58 9.37 13.87
CA ASP A 95 -3.99 10.66 13.33
C ASP A 95 -5.40 10.52 12.73
N ASP A 96 -6.21 11.56 12.86
CA ASP A 96 -7.60 11.54 12.42
C ASP A 96 -7.77 11.55 10.90
N SER A 97 -6.70 11.82 10.15
CA SER A 97 -6.64 11.69 8.69
C SER A 97 -6.28 10.28 8.21
N ILE A 98 -5.98 9.33 9.12
CA ILE A 98 -5.78 7.92 8.76
C ILE A 98 -7.11 7.32 8.30
N VAL A 99 -7.17 6.92 7.04
CA VAL A 99 -8.29 6.20 6.42
C VAL A 99 -8.00 4.71 6.19
N GLY A 100 -6.73 4.31 6.32
CA GLY A 100 -6.26 2.94 6.20
C GLY A 100 -4.82 2.83 6.66
N PHE A 101 -4.38 1.60 6.92
CA PHE A 101 -2.98 1.26 7.16
C PHE A 101 -2.78 -0.24 6.95
N SER A 102 -1.54 -0.66 6.77
CA SER A 102 -1.18 -2.05 6.58
C SER A 102 0.00 -2.47 7.46
N LEU A 103 0.02 -3.75 7.80
CA LEU A 103 1.08 -4.41 8.55
C LEU A 103 1.66 -5.51 7.68
N ASN A 104 2.94 -5.38 7.35
CA ASN A 104 3.62 -6.40 6.58
C ASN A 104 3.83 -7.66 7.43
N GLY A 105 3.24 -8.76 6.99
CA GLY A 105 3.49 -10.08 7.56
C GLY A 105 4.92 -10.52 7.29
N GLN A 106 5.57 -11.12 8.29
CA GLN A 106 6.82 -11.87 8.09
C GLN A 106 6.49 -13.32 7.68
N SER A 107 7.48 -14.13 7.31
CA SER A 107 7.30 -15.48 6.70
C SER A 107 6.34 -16.47 7.38
N VAL A 108 5.89 -16.20 8.61
CA VAL A 108 4.97 -17.01 9.41
C VAL A 108 3.66 -16.30 9.78
N ARG A 109 3.49 -15.01 9.45
CA ARG A 109 2.28 -14.23 9.75
C ARG A 109 1.68 -13.69 8.45
N PRO A 110 0.35 -13.66 8.34
CA PRO A 110 -0.30 -13.00 7.22
C PRO A 110 0.00 -11.49 7.23
N HIS A 111 -0.06 -10.87 6.07
CA HIS A 111 -0.13 -9.42 5.96
C HIS A 111 -1.52 -8.97 6.39
N GLU A 112 -1.61 -7.87 7.12
CA GLU A 112 -2.88 -7.34 7.61
C GLU A 112 -3.13 -5.98 6.96
N VAL A 113 -4.30 -5.80 6.32
CA VAL A 113 -4.72 -4.53 5.71
C VAL A 113 -5.97 -4.05 6.45
N PHE A 114 -5.92 -2.84 6.98
CA PHE A 114 -7.01 -2.21 7.72
C PHE A 114 -7.50 -0.98 6.98
N VAL A 115 -8.82 -0.87 6.79
CA VAL A 115 -9.45 0.27 6.12
C VAL A 115 -10.64 0.75 6.94
N LEU A 116 -10.78 2.08 7.01
CA LEU A 116 -11.90 2.72 7.69
C LEU A 116 -13.18 2.46 6.90
N GLU A 117 -14.24 2.05 7.60
CA GLU A 117 -15.58 1.93 7.04
C GLU A 117 -16.03 3.24 6.37
N GLY A 118 -16.83 3.13 5.32
CA GLY A 118 -17.21 4.30 4.53
C GLY A 118 -17.96 3.94 3.27
N SER A 119 -17.99 4.86 2.33
CA SER A 119 -18.56 4.61 1.00
C SER A 119 -17.67 3.63 0.22
N LEU A 120 -18.30 2.75 -0.57
CA LEU A 120 -17.64 1.65 -1.28
C LEU A 120 -16.46 2.13 -2.15
N ASP A 121 -16.62 3.25 -2.84
CA ASP A 121 -15.53 3.88 -3.60
C ASP A 121 -14.32 4.19 -2.73
N ARG A 122 -14.50 4.92 -1.62
CA ARG A 122 -13.42 5.26 -0.68
C ARG A 122 -12.74 4.03 -0.11
N VAL A 123 -13.51 3.03 0.29
CA VAL A 123 -12.95 1.77 0.82
C VAL A 123 -12.13 1.06 -0.25
N MET A 124 -12.65 0.93 -1.48
CA MET A 124 -11.95 0.26 -2.58
C MET A 124 -10.68 0.99 -3.03
N LEU A 125 -10.68 2.33 -3.00
CA LEU A 125 -9.52 3.15 -3.32
C LEU A 125 -8.42 2.99 -2.27
N THR A 126 -8.78 3.08 -0.98
CA THR A 126 -7.84 2.89 0.13
C THR A 126 -7.28 1.48 0.15
N LEU A 127 -8.12 0.45 -0.07
CA LEU A 127 -7.65 -0.94 -0.18
C LEU A 127 -6.57 -1.10 -1.25
N GLY A 128 -6.75 -0.50 -2.42
CA GLY A 128 -5.74 -0.55 -3.48
C GLY A 128 -4.38 -0.01 -3.03
N HIS A 129 -4.36 1.11 -2.32
CA HIS A 129 -3.13 1.69 -1.77
C HIS A 129 -2.49 0.78 -0.72
N GLU A 130 -3.27 0.33 0.28
CA GLU A 130 -2.76 -0.51 1.36
C GLU A 130 -2.28 -1.89 0.91
N ILE A 131 -2.96 -2.50 -0.07
CA ILE A 131 -2.49 -3.73 -0.70
C ILE A 131 -1.14 -3.48 -1.38
N GLY A 132 -0.95 -2.35 -2.04
CA GLY A 132 0.31 -1.96 -2.68
C GLY A 132 1.52 -2.00 -1.75
N HIS A 133 1.35 -1.67 -0.47
CA HIS A 133 2.40 -1.78 0.55
C HIS A 133 2.81 -3.23 0.83
N VAL A 134 1.83 -4.13 0.95
CA VAL A 134 2.05 -5.51 1.43
C VAL A 134 2.40 -6.52 0.35
N LEU A 135 2.35 -6.13 -0.92
CA LEU A 135 2.79 -6.99 -2.05
C LEU A 135 4.31 -7.16 -2.14
N SER A 136 5.07 -6.54 -1.25
CA SER A 136 6.51 -6.73 -1.09
C SER A 136 6.95 -6.42 0.33
N PRO A 137 8.18 -6.81 0.71
CA PRO A 137 8.82 -6.24 1.90
C PRO A 137 8.81 -4.70 1.84
N THR A 138 8.70 -4.08 3.01
CA THR A 138 8.80 -2.63 3.17
C THR A 138 10.16 -2.13 2.70
N LEU A 139 10.17 -1.10 1.86
CA LEU A 139 11.39 -0.48 1.37
C LEU A 139 12.08 0.33 2.48
N PRO A 140 13.41 0.45 2.48
CA PRO A 140 14.16 1.18 3.50
C PRO A 140 13.94 2.70 3.45
N ASP A 141 13.57 3.24 2.28
CA ASP A 141 13.19 4.64 2.12
C ASP A 141 11.66 4.77 2.10
N MET A 142 11.12 5.51 3.06
CA MET A 142 9.67 5.68 3.22
C MET A 142 9.02 6.40 2.04
N ARG A 143 9.74 7.28 1.32
CA ARG A 143 9.17 7.95 0.14
C ARG A 143 9.07 6.96 -1.01
N ASP A 144 10.07 6.09 -1.18
CA ASP A 144 10.02 5.02 -2.17
C ASP A 144 8.91 4.01 -1.83
N GLU A 145 8.71 3.70 -0.55
CA GLU A 145 7.61 2.86 -0.07
C GLU A 145 6.24 3.44 -0.42
N GLU A 146 6.02 4.73 -0.16
CA GLU A 146 4.79 5.43 -0.56
C GLU A 146 4.63 5.48 -2.09
N ALA A 147 5.70 5.77 -2.83
CA ALA A 147 5.61 5.81 -4.30
C ALA A 147 5.28 4.44 -4.87
N LYS A 148 5.78 3.36 -4.26
CA LYS A 148 5.42 1.99 -4.62
C LYS A 148 3.92 1.79 -4.44
N ALA A 149 3.37 2.12 -3.27
CA ALA A 149 1.94 1.99 -3.01
C ALA A 149 1.09 2.86 -3.95
N PHE A 150 1.48 4.11 -4.21
CA PHE A 150 0.81 4.98 -5.18
C PHE A 150 0.84 4.44 -6.61
N ALA A 151 1.98 3.90 -7.06
CA ALA A 151 2.09 3.32 -8.40
C ALA A 151 1.14 2.13 -8.57
N PHE A 152 1.01 1.28 -7.56
CA PHE A 152 0.05 0.19 -7.56
C PHE A 152 -1.40 0.71 -7.49
N SER A 153 -1.69 1.64 -6.57
CA SER A 153 -3.01 2.26 -6.42
C SER A 153 -3.51 2.87 -7.73
N LEU A 154 -2.67 3.56 -8.51
CA LEU A 154 -3.08 4.10 -9.80
C LEU A 154 -3.38 3.02 -10.85
N ALA A 155 -2.66 1.90 -10.85
CA ALA A 155 -2.99 0.74 -11.69
C ALA A 155 -4.33 0.11 -11.27
N TRP A 156 -4.55 -0.02 -9.96
CA TRP A 156 -5.78 -0.53 -9.36
C TRP A 156 -6.99 0.36 -9.70
N ILE A 157 -6.86 1.67 -9.53
CA ILE A 157 -7.89 2.67 -9.82
C ILE A 157 -8.32 2.61 -11.29
N ARG A 158 -7.34 2.58 -12.21
CA ARG A 158 -7.63 2.43 -13.65
C ARG A 158 -8.37 1.15 -13.94
N THR A 159 -7.95 0.05 -13.32
CA THR A 159 -8.60 -1.26 -13.46
C THR A 159 -10.05 -1.22 -12.98
N ILE A 160 -10.33 -0.61 -11.83
CA ILE A 160 -11.71 -0.44 -11.34
C ILE A 160 -12.57 0.30 -12.36
N VAL A 161 -12.05 1.40 -12.92
CA VAL A 161 -12.79 2.22 -13.89
C VAL A 161 -13.00 1.47 -15.20
N ASP A 162 -11.94 0.90 -15.77
CA ASP A 162 -11.95 0.23 -17.08
C ASP A 162 -12.82 -1.03 -17.10
N HIS A 163 -12.86 -1.76 -15.97
CA HIS A 163 -13.65 -2.97 -15.82
C HIS A 163 -14.97 -2.77 -15.07
N ASN A 164 -15.27 -1.53 -14.66
CA ASN A 164 -16.45 -1.18 -13.86
C ASN A 164 -16.63 -2.09 -12.62
N ILE A 165 -15.53 -2.33 -11.90
CA ILE A 165 -15.54 -3.19 -10.72
C ILE A 165 -16.49 -2.59 -9.68
N ALA A 166 -17.39 -3.43 -9.17
CA ALA A 166 -18.43 -3.05 -8.22
C ALA A 166 -19.35 -1.89 -8.68
N GLY A 167 -19.41 -1.60 -9.99
CA GLY A 167 -20.21 -0.50 -10.53
C GLY A 167 -19.59 0.90 -10.36
N LEU A 168 -18.30 0.98 -10.05
CA LEU A 168 -17.64 2.23 -9.64
C LEU A 168 -17.08 3.09 -10.77
N SER A 169 -17.23 2.70 -12.05
CA SER A 169 -16.57 3.41 -13.17
C SER A 169 -16.94 4.89 -13.26
N ASN A 170 -18.17 5.24 -12.88
CA ASN A 170 -18.67 6.62 -12.90
C ASN A 170 -18.51 7.36 -11.55
N CYS A 171 -18.02 6.67 -10.53
CA CYS A 171 -17.80 7.22 -9.19
C CYS A 171 -16.35 7.70 -8.99
N ILE A 172 -15.44 7.25 -9.86
CA ILE A 172 -14.00 7.46 -9.71
C ILE A 172 -13.44 8.22 -10.92
N ASN A 173 -12.69 9.28 -10.65
CA ASN A 173 -11.85 9.95 -11.61
C ASN A 173 -10.39 9.48 -11.45
N PRO A 174 -9.85 8.68 -12.39
CA PRO A 174 -8.48 8.18 -12.32
C PRO A 174 -7.41 9.26 -12.52
N ASN A 175 -7.82 10.47 -12.93
CA ASN A 175 -6.95 11.63 -13.13
C ASN A 175 -7.47 12.80 -12.26
N PRO A 176 -7.23 12.76 -10.94
CA PRO A 176 -7.76 13.77 -10.02
C PRO A 176 -7.25 15.17 -10.40
N ALA A 177 -8.05 16.20 -10.14
CA ALA A 177 -7.65 17.58 -10.41
C ALA A 177 -6.39 17.94 -9.61
N LYS A 178 -5.45 18.66 -10.23
CA LYS A 178 -4.23 19.14 -9.58
C LYS A 178 -4.58 20.20 -8.53
N ASN A 179 -4.96 19.77 -7.34
CA ASN A 179 -5.36 20.64 -6.23
C ASN A 179 -4.19 21.02 -5.30
N GLY A 180 -2.95 20.74 -5.71
CA GLY A 180 -1.75 21.14 -4.98
C GLY A 180 -1.47 20.32 -3.71
N LEU A 181 -2.25 19.28 -3.42
CA LEU A 181 -2.09 18.39 -2.26
C LEU A 181 -1.19 17.18 -2.57
N HIS A 182 -0.15 17.36 -3.39
CA HIS A 182 0.66 16.24 -3.86
C HIS A 182 1.90 16.08 -2.97
N ASP A 183 2.03 14.94 -2.29
CA ASP A 183 3.27 14.58 -1.62
C ASP A 183 4.39 14.30 -2.63
N VAL A 184 5.62 14.13 -2.13
CA VAL A 184 6.82 13.88 -2.94
C VAL A 184 6.71 12.55 -3.72
N ALA A 185 6.09 11.52 -3.15
CA ALA A 185 5.94 10.20 -3.73
C ALA A 185 4.90 10.18 -4.86
N PHE A 186 3.72 10.73 -4.63
CA PHE A 186 2.68 10.88 -5.66
C PHE A 186 3.14 11.79 -6.80
N SER A 187 3.87 12.86 -6.50
CA SER A 187 4.48 13.73 -7.53
C SER A 187 5.50 12.97 -8.37
N PHE A 188 6.35 12.16 -7.73
CA PHE A 188 7.29 11.30 -8.42
C PHE A 188 6.59 10.32 -9.37
N VAL A 189 5.58 9.60 -8.88
CA VAL A 189 4.80 8.65 -9.69
C VAL A 189 4.12 9.37 -10.85
N SER A 190 3.46 10.50 -10.58
CA SER A 190 2.78 11.31 -11.59
C SER A 190 3.71 11.75 -12.72
N ASP A 191 4.94 12.14 -12.41
CA ASP A 191 5.91 12.54 -13.43
C ASP A 191 6.38 11.35 -14.26
N LYS A 192 6.63 10.19 -13.65
CA LYS A 192 6.95 8.95 -14.38
C LYS A 192 5.83 8.51 -15.33
N LEU A 193 4.57 8.69 -14.93
CA LEU A 193 3.44 8.41 -15.83
C LEU A 193 3.38 9.39 -17.01
N LYS A 194 3.73 10.68 -16.82
CA LYS A 194 3.84 11.65 -17.92
C LYS A 194 5.00 11.33 -18.87
N GLU A 195 6.07 10.73 -18.36
CA GLU A 195 7.19 10.19 -19.15
C GLU A 195 6.80 8.91 -19.93
N GLY A 196 5.57 8.41 -19.77
CA GLY A 196 5.03 7.26 -20.51
C GLY A 196 5.17 5.92 -19.78
N HIS A 197 5.64 5.90 -18.53
CA HIS A 197 5.66 4.67 -17.73
C HIS A 197 4.24 4.20 -17.43
N GLN A 198 4.03 2.88 -17.40
CA GLN A 198 2.78 2.28 -16.96
C GLN A 198 2.79 2.08 -15.44
N PRO A 199 1.68 2.34 -14.71
CA PRO A 199 1.69 2.33 -13.24
C PRO A 199 2.15 1.00 -12.64
N LEU A 200 1.65 -0.13 -13.14
CA LEU A 200 2.05 -1.45 -12.64
C LEU A 200 3.52 -1.78 -12.95
N SER A 201 4.04 -1.30 -14.08
CA SER A 201 5.46 -1.44 -14.41
C SER A 201 6.33 -0.63 -13.44
N LEU A 202 5.92 0.59 -13.13
CA LEU A 202 6.62 1.45 -12.17
C LEU A 202 6.58 0.85 -10.75
N PHE A 203 5.43 0.30 -10.33
CA PHE A 203 5.33 -0.46 -9.09
C PHE A 203 6.37 -1.60 -9.03
N LYS A 204 6.49 -2.39 -10.10
CA LYS A 204 7.48 -3.47 -10.19
C LYS A 204 8.91 -2.93 -10.07
N GLN A 205 9.24 -1.83 -10.76
CA GLN A 205 10.56 -1.20 -10.71
C GLN A 205 10.90 -0.67 -9.30
N LEU A 206 9.97 0.02 -8.64
CA LEU A 206 10.13 0.52 -7.27
C LEU A 206 10.30 -0.63 -6.27
N LYS A 207 9.46 -1.68 -6.38
CA LYS A 207 9.58 -2.89 -5.57
C LYS A 207 10.96 -3.55 -5.68
N MET A 208 11.52 -3.58 -6.89
CA MET A 208 12.84 -4.15 -7.17
C MET A 208 13.99 -3.17 -6.87
N GLN A 209 13.69 -1.95 -6.41
CA GLN A 209 14.65 -0.85 -6.19
C GLN A 209 15.46 -0.50 -7.45
N GLU A 210 14.90 -0.74 -8.64
CA GLU A 210 15.50 -0.37 -9.94
C GLU A 210 15.37 1.14 -10.20
N VAL A 211 14.38 1.77 -9.56
CA VAL A 211 14.14 3.21 -9.59
C VAL A 211 13.91 3.69 -8.15
N SER A 212 14.41 4.88 -7.82
CA SER A 212 14.21 5.52 -6.51
C SER A 212 13.96 7.02 -6.66
N ILE A 213 13.15 7.59 -5.76
CA ILE A 213 12.96 9.04 -5.62
C ILE A 213 14.27 9.74 -5.29
N ARG A 214 15.18 9.10 -4.55
CA ARG A 214 16.48 9.71 -4.19
C ARG A 214 17.30 10.09 -5.42
N GLN A 215 17.33 9.23 -6.42
CA GLN A 215 18.05 9.47 -7.68
C GLN A 215 17.53 10.72 -8.41
N LYS A 216 16.21 10.98 -8.35
CA LYS A 216 15.60 12.21 -8.88
C LYS A 216 16.04 13.44 -8.10
N LEU A 217 16.08 13.36 -6.77
CA LEU A 217 16.49 14.49 -5.91
C LEU A 217 17.97 14.86 -6.07
N GLU A 218 18.84 13.87 -6.23
CA GLU A 218 20.28 14.09 -6.47
C GLU A 218 20.53 14.76 -7.83
N THR A 219 19.74 14.40 -8.85
CA THR A 219 19.82 15.00 -10.19
C THR A 219 19.35 16.46 -10.20
N ILE A 220 18.44 16.85 -9.30
CA ILE A 220 17.96 18.24 -9.18
C ILE A 220 18.97 19.13 -8.45
N ILE A 221 19.78 18.59 -7.52
CA ILE A 221 20.78 19.36 -6.77
C ILE A 221 22.04 19.64 -7.61
N LEU A 222 22.31 18.82 -8.62
CA LEU A 222 23.49 18.92 -9.48
C LEU A 222 23.28 19.74 -10.77
N ASN A 223 22.06 20.24 -11.02
CA ASN A 223 21.70 21.09 -12.16
C ASN A 223 21.17 22.45 -11.68
#